data_AF-A0A556UDM9-F1
#
_entry.id   AF-A0A556UDM9-F1
#
_cell.length_a   1.000
_cell.length_b   1.000
_cell.length_c   1.000
_cell.angle_alpha   90.00
_cell.angle_beta   90.00
_cell.angle_gamma   90.00
#
_symmetry.space_group_name_H-M   'P 1'
#
loop_
_entity.id
_entity.type
_entity.pdbx_description
1 polymer ?
#
loop_
_entity_poly.entity_id
_entity_poly.type
_entity_poly.pdbx_seq_one_letter_code
_entity_poly.pdbx_strand_id
1 'polypeptide(L)'
;MHMKEDHMRNGQLKPGYNVQAATTNQVVDFALYSNLTDFRTILKSMKVIDKFQNIVADAGYDSELNYYVLEDKNCYIPYTCYEKIQEYLI
;
A
#
# COMPACT_ATOMS: atom_id res chain seq x y z
N MET A 1 -10.69 7.08 5.23
CA MET A 1 -11.64 6.02 5.60
C MET A 1 -12.40 6.47 6.83
N HIS A 2 -13.50 5.81 7.15
CA HIS A 2 -14.20 5.99 8.43
C HIS A 2 -14.36 4.63 9.11
N MET A 3 -14.23 4.61 10.44
CA MET A 3 -14.45 3.39 11.22
C MET A 3 -15.92 2.96 11.10
N LYS A 4 -16.19 1.65 11.14
CA LYS A 4 -17.57 1.13 11.05
C LYS A 4 -18.40 1.42 12.30
N GLU A 5 -17.76 1.62 13.45
CA GLU A 5 -18.44 1.87 14.70
C GLU A 5 -18.86 3.34 14.85
N ASP A 6 -20.17 3.56 14.99
CA ASP A 6 -20.74 4.84 15.42
C ASP A 6 -20.76 4.91 16.96
N HIS A 7 -19.59 5.16 17.53
CA HIS A 7 -19.43 5.25 18.98
C HIS A 7 -20.21 6.42 19.59
N MET A 8 -20.43 7.49 18.82
CA MET A 8 -21.11 8.70 19.28
C MET A 8 -22.64 8.61 19.13
N ARG A 9 -23.17 7.56 18.48
CA ARG A 9 -24.59 7.33 18.21
C ARG A 9 -25.29 8.53 17.56
N ASN A 10 -24.56 9.31 16.79
CA ASN A 10 -25.04 10.52 16.14
C ASN A 10 -24.81 10.48 14.62
N GLY A 11 -24.45 9.32 14.06
CA GLY A 11 -24.13 9.13 12.65
C GLY A 11 -22.72 9.61 12.25
N GLN A 12 -21.95 10.18 13.16
CA GLN A 12 -20.58 10.63 12.89
C GLN A 12 -19.57 9.53 13.20
N LEU A 13 -19.00 8.94 12.15
CA LEU A 13 -17.98 7.92 12.26
C LEU A 13 -16.59 8.53 12.50
N LYS A 14 -15.77 7.87 13.33
CA LYS A 14 -14.37 8.29 13.57
C LYS A 14 -13.55 8.17 12.28
N PRO A 15 -12.59 9.08 12.03
CA PRO A 15 -11.69 8.94 10.90
C PRO A 15 -10.83 7.68 11.06
N GLY A 16 -10.72 6.90 9.99
CA GLY A 16 -9.88 5.71 9.89
C GLY A 16 -8.65 5.99 9.03
N TYR A 17 -7.51 5.43 9.46
CA TYR A 17 -6.22 5.55 8.79
C TYR A 17 -5.60 4.16 8.63
N ASN A 18 -5.01 3.91 7.46
CA ASN A 18 -4.15 2.76 7.23
C ASN A 18 -2.74 3.13 7.67
N VAL A 19 -2.10 2.22 8.40
CA VAL A 19 -0.68 2.29 8.69
C VAL A 19 0.03 1.60 7.54
N GLN A 20 0.99 2.29 6.95
CA GLN A 20 1.92 1.68 6.02
C GLN A 20 3.32 1.75 6.59
N ALA A 21 4.06 0.65 6.46
CA ALA A 21 5.40 0.54 6.98
C ALA A 21 6.32 -0.03 5.90
N ALA A 22 7.48 0.59 5.73
CA ALA A 22 8.59 0.01 4.99
C ALA A 22 9.51 -0.71 5.97
N THR A 23 9.80 -1.98 5.67
CA THR A 23 10.57 -2.84 6.56
C THR A 23 11.70 -3.54 5.82
N THR A 24 12.81 -3.75 6.52
CA THR A 24 13.85 -4.71 6.16
C THR A 24 13.99 -5.70 7.32
N ASN A 25 15.16 -5.80 7.96
CA ASN A 25 15.32 -6.48 9.26
C ASN A 25 14.77 -5.65 10.44
N GLN A 26 14.37 -4.41 10.17
CA GLN A 26 13.75 -3.47 11.10
C GLN A 26 12.80 -2.54 10.34
N VAL A 27 11.95 -1.80 11.05
CA VAL A 27 11.14 -0.72 10.45
C VAL A 27 12.06 0.43 10.05
N VAL A 28 12.00 0.85 8.79
CA VAL A 28 12.84 1.93 8.24
C VAL A 28 12.04 3.17 7.84
N ASP A 29 10.75 3.02 7.61
CA ASP A 29 9.80 4.13 7.40
C ASP A 29 8.40 3.70 7.82
N PHE A 30 7.56 4.66 8.22
CA PHE A 30 6.14 4.43 8.40
C PHE A 30 5.33 5.72 8.25
N ALA A 31 4.11 5.59 7.78
CA ALA A 31 3.20 6.71 7.62
C ALA A 31 1.74 6.28 7.81
N LEU A 32 0.91 7.24 8.23
CA LEU A 32 -0.53 7.09 8.36
C LEU A 32 -1.23 7.73 7.17
N TYR A 33 -2.09 6.98 6.50
CA TYR A 33 -2.85 7.47 5.35
C TYR A 33 -4.36 7.31 5.56
N SER A 34 -5.10 8.38 5.31
CA SER A 34 -6.57 8.34 5.30
C SER A 34 -7.14 7.79 3.98
N ASN A 35 -6.28 7.53 3.00
CA ASN A 35 -6.63 6.98 1.68
C ASN A 35 -7.27 5.59 1.82
N LEU A 36 -8.18 5.25 0.89
CA LEU A 36 -8.77 3.91 0.84
C LEU A 36 -7.80 2.85 0.29
N THR A 37 -6.88 3.25 -0.59
CA THR A 37 -5.97 2.35 -1.30
C THR A 37 -4.53 2.83 -1.21
N ASP A 38 -3.60 1.89 -1.34
CA ASP A 38 -2.16 2.11 -1.15
C ASP A 38 -1.45 2.52 -2.46
N PHE A 39 -2.16 2.56 -3.58
CA PHE A 39 -1.66 2.87 -4.93
C PHE A 39 -0.83 4.16 -5.09
N ARG A 40 -0.89 5.13 -4.15
CA ARG A 40 -0.19 6.43 -4.25
C ARG A 40 0.80 6.71 -3.13
N THR A 41 1.17 5.68 -2.39
CA THR A 41 1.82 5.86 -1.08
C THR A 41 3.31 5.52 -1.10
N ILE A 42 3.76 4.66 -2.01
CA ILE A 42 5.20 4.44 -2.29
C ILE A 42 5.89 5.75 -2.62
N LEU A 43 5.30 6.59 -3.49
CA LEU A 43 5.87 7.88 -3.86
C LEU A 43 6.21 8.77 -2.64
N LYS A 44 5.42 8.67 -1.58
CA LYS A 44 5.61 9.48 -0.37
C LYS A 44 6.77 8.98 0.51
N SER A 45 7.18 7.72 0.32
CA SER A 45 8.25 7.05 1.07
C SER A 45 9.54 6.92 0.24
N MET A 46 9.61 7.55 -0.94
CA MET A 46 10.74 7.42 -1.88
C MET A 46 12.09 7.78 -1.28
N LYS A 47 12.14 8.80 -0.39
CA LYS A 47 13.37 9.18 0.31
C LYS A 47 14.03 8.03 1.08
N VAL A 48 13.24 7.05 1.52
CA VAL A 48 13.74 5.84 2.20
C VAL A 48 13.88 4.70 1.20
N ILE A 49 12.88 4.48 0.34
CA ILE A 49 12.86 3.40 -0.66
C ILE A 49 14.04 3.49 -1.63
N ASP A 50 14.48 4.69 -2.02
CA ASP A 50 15.60 4.92 -2.95
C ASP A 50 16.92 4.31 -2.47
N LYS A 51 17.06 4.07 -1.17
CA LYS A 51 18.25 3.46 -0.56
C LYS A 51 18.34 1.96 -0.80
N PHE A 52 17.31 1.34 -1.36
CA PHE A 52 17.21 -0.10 -1.57
C PHE A 52 17.02 -0.40 -3.06
N GLN A 53 17.56 -1.54 -3.50
CA GLN A 53 17.44 -1.98 -4.89
C GLN A 53 16.32 -3.00 -5.08
N ASN A 54 16.07 -3.83 -4.08
CA ASN A 54 15.03 -4.86 -4.11
C ASN A 54 13.85 -4.38 -3.28
N ILE A 55 12.69 -4.22 -3.92
CA ILE A 55 11.46 -3.75 -3.30
C ILE A 55 10.41 -4.85 -3.43
N VAL A 56 9.80 -5.21 -2.31
CA VAL A 56 8.65 -6.13 -2.26
C VAL A 56 7.52 -5.38 -1.59
N ALA A 57 6.33 -5.40 -2.19
CA ALA A 57 5.15 -4.79 -1.61
C ALA A 57 3.94 -5.69 -1.77
N ASP A 58 2.90 -5.45 -0.97
CA ASP A 58 1.64 -6.17 -1.10
C ASP A 58 0.90 -5.79 -2.40
N ALA A 59 -0.12 -6.59 -2.76
CA ALA A 59 -0.89 -6.38 -3.97
C ALA A 59 -1.68 -5.06 -3.97
N GLY A 60 -1.95 -4.46 -2.81
CA GLY A 60 -2.59 -3.14 -2.67
C GLY A 60 -1.73 -1.98 -3.21
N TYR A 61 -0.44 -2.23 -3.46
CA TYR A 61 0.45 -1.30 -4.15
C TYR A 61 0.50 -1.48 -5.67
N ASP A 62 -0.26 -2.43 -6.24
CA ASP A 62 -0.33 -2.67 -7.69
C ASP A 62 -0.94 -1.46 -8.43
N SER A 63 -0.07 -0.60 -8.95
CA SER A 63 -0.47 0.56 -9.72
C SER A 63 0.58 0.92 -10.76
N GLU A 64 0.14 1.34 -11.94
CA GLU A 64 1.03 1.79 -13.03
C GLU A 64 2.01 2.86 -12.55
N LEU A 65 1.53 3.81 -11.73
CA LEU A 65 2.36 4.87 -11.16
C LEU A 65 3.47 4.30 -10.26
N ASN A 66 3.17 3.30 -9.43
CA ASN A 66 4.17 2.69 -8.57
C ASN A 66 5.22 1.93 -9.38
N TYR A 67 4.83 1.24 -10.46
CA TYR A 67 5.81 0.61 -11.35
C TYR A 67 6.69 1.64 -12.06
N TYR A 68 6.11 2.74 -12.54
CA TYR A 68 6.87 3.81 -13.19
C TYR A 68 7.90 4.44 -12.23
N VAL A 69 7.49 4.70 -10.98
CA VAL A 69 8.37 5.29 -9.96
C VAL A 69 9.48 4.32 -9.50
N LEU A 70 9.27 3.01 -9.67
CA LEU A 70 10.22 1.96 -9.29
C LEU A 70 10.87 1.29 -10.51
N GLU A 71 10.84 1.91 -11.69
CA GLU A 71 11.33 1.33 -12.95
C GLU A 71 12.82 0.94 -12.88
N ASP A 72 13.62 1.67 -12.11
CA ASP A 72 15.05 1.42 -11.91
C ASP A 72 15.35 0.43 -10.77
N LYS A 73 14.31 -0.13 -10.15
CA LYS A 73 14.39 -1.06 -9.01
C LYS A 73 13.97 -2.47 -9.39
N ASN A 74 14.44 -3.46 -8.63
CA ASN A 74 13.91 -4.82 -8.69
C ASN A 74 12.64 -4.88 -7.84
N CYS A 75 11.51 -4.56 -8.46
CA CYS A 75 10.21 -4.46 -7.79
C CYS A 75 9.38 -5.74 -7.97
N TYR A 76 8.86 -6.27 -6.87
CA TYR A 76 7.97 -7.43 -6.84
C TYR A 76 6.66 -7.06 -6.13
N ILE A 77 5.62 -6.83 -6.93
CA ILE A 77 4.27 -6.51 -6.46
C ILE A 77 3.33 -7.55 -7.10
N PRO A 78 2.60 -8.36 -6.32
CA PRO A 78 1.61 -9.27 -6.86
C PRO A 78 0.49 -8.49 -7.56
N TYR A 79 0.03 -8.98 -8.70
CA TYR A 79 -1.12 -8.40 -9.39
C TYR A 79 -2.38 -8.55 -8.52
N THR A 80 -3.13 -7.47 -8.32
CA THR A 80 -4.30 -7.46 -7.39
C THR A 80 -5.33 -8.52 -7.74
N CYS A 81 -5.51 -8.81 -9.03
CA CYS A 81 -6.50 -9.77 -9.49
C CYS A 81 -5.90 -11.15 -9.82
N TYR A 82 -4.69 -11.47 -9.32
CA TYR A 82 -4.01 -12.73 -9.62
C TYR A 82 -4.87 -13.96 -9.28
N GLU A 83 -5.46 -14.01 -8.08
CA GLU A 83 -6.30 -15.14 -7.65
C GLU A 83 -7.55 -15.31 -8.53
N LYS A 84 -8.21 -14.20 -8.89
CA LYS A 84 -9.36 -14.24 -9.80
C LYS A 84 -8.98 -14.77 -11.18
N ILE A 85 -7.83 -14.39 -11.71
CA ILE A 85 -7.36 -14.89 -13.00
C ILE A 85 -7.05 -16.39 -12.95
N GLN A 86 -6.50 -16.89 -11.84
CA GLN A 86 -6.25 -18.32 -11.66
C GLN A 86 -7.55 -19.13 -11.73
N GLU A 87 -8.65 -18.64 -11.15
CA GLU A 87 -9.96 -19.31 -11.23
C GLU A 87 -10.50 -19.44 -12.67
N TYR A 88 -10.16 -18.52 -13.58
CA TYR A 88 -10.58 -18.59 -15.00
C TYR A 88 -9.68 -19.47 -15.88
N LEU A 89 -8.52 -19.89 -15.37
CA LEU A 89 -7.53 -20.67 -16.11
C LEU A 89 -7.55 -22.17 -15.74
N ILE A 90 -8.44 -22.58 -14.85
CA ILE A 90 -8.69 -23.97 -14.40
C ILE A 90 -10.05 -24.41 -14.93
#